data_AF-A0A8C3AYC7-F1
#
_entry.id   AF-A0A8C3AYC7-F1
#
_cell.length_a   1.000
_cell.length_b   1.000
_cell.length_c   1.000
_cell.angle_alpha   90.00
_cell.angle_beta   90.00
_cell.angle_gamma   90.00
#
_symmetry.space_group_name_H-M   'P 1'
#
loop_
_entity.id
_entity.type
_entity.pdbx_description
1 polymer ?
#
loop_
_entity_poly.entity_id
_entity_poly.type
_entity_poly.pdbx_seq_one_letter_code
_entity_poly.pdbx_strand_id
1 'polypeptide(L)'
;MDPSELSLLSQSHPLDDYGSLLMAEALLEQYLQDNIDLLRSSTPLMEKTQPRLSRVKGHLNTILSRGRLTPRYLNEALLLMAKVHYVQGRYRDAQGMCARVGLEELTRADRPTYHLRLLAEAFVIKESLPGTSD
;
A
#
# COMPACT_ATOMS: atom_id res chain seq x y z
N MET A 1 -33.18 -15.57 14.22
CA MET A 1 -31.90 -14.93 13.91
C MET A 1 -31.83 -13.69 14.79
N ASP A 2 -30.93 -13.72 15.77
CA ASP A 2 -30.89 -12.73 16.86
C ASP A 2 -30.29 -11.40 16.33
N PRO A 3 -30.82 -10.21 16.69
CA PRO A 3 -30.19 -8.93 16.35
C PRO A 3 -28.73 -8.80 16.84
N SER A 4 -28.34 -9.58 17.85
CA SER A 4 -26.96 -9.70 18.35
C SER A 4 -26.05 -10.44 17.35
N GLU A 5 -26.57 -11.41 16.58
CA GLU A 5 -25.83 -12.12 15.53
C GLU A 5 -25.63 -11.27 14.26
N LEU A 6 -26.59 -10.40 13.94
CA LEU A 6 -26.45 -9.42 12.85
C LEU A 6 -25.35 -8.39 13.13
N SER A 7 -25.14 -8.03 14.40
CA SER A 7 -24.06 -7.14 14.80
C SER A 7 -22.68 -7.80 14.65
N LEU A 8 -22.57 -9.10 14.93
CA LEU A 8 -21.34 -9.88 14.73
C LEU A 8 -20.96 -10.02 13.24
N LEU A 9 -21.95 -10.15 12.35
CA LEU A 9 -21.72 -10.18 10.89
C LEU A 9 -21.33 -8.82 10.30
N SER A 10 -21.66 -7.72 11.00
CA SER A 10 -21.27 -6.35 10.62
C SER A 10 -19.85 -5.98 11.10
N GLN A 11 -19.26 -6.78 12.00
CA GLN A 11 -17.85 -6.67 12.33
C GLN A 11 -17.05 -7.39 11.26
N SER A 12 -16.64 -6.67 10.21
CA SER A 12 -15.68 -7.20 9.24
C SER A 12 -14.48 -7.79 9.98
N HIS A 13 -14.32 -9.10 9.89
CA HIS A 13 -13.36 -9.84 10.67
C HIS A 13 -11.94 -9.38 10.30
N PRO A 14 -10.92 -9.43 11.19
CA PRO A 14 -9.54 -9.13 10.79
C PRO A 14 -9.03 -9.95 9.59
N LEU A 15 -9.63 -11.12 9.34
CA LEU A 15 -9.40 -11.90 8.10
C LEU A 15 -9.89 -11.17 6.84
N ASP A 16 -10.97 -10.39 6.92
CA ASP A 16 -11.50 -9.60 5.81
C ASP A 16 -10.57 -8.45 5.45
N ASP A 17 -9.95 -7.82 6.46
CA ASP A 17 -8.98 -6.75 6.24
C ASP A 17 -7.67 -7.32 5.65
N TYR A 18 -7.25 -8.53 6.05
CA TYR A 18 -6.07 -9.20 5.45
C TYR A 18 -6.34 -9.63 4.01
N GLY A 19 -7.51 -10.21 3.73
CA GLY A 19 -7.93 -10.50 2.35
C GLY A 19 -8.02 -9.24 1.49
N SER A 20 -8.51 -8.14 2.06
CA SER A 20 -8.54 -6.83 1.39
C SER A 20 -7.13 -6.27 1.11
N LEU A 21 -6.17 -6.50 2.01
CA LEU A 21 -4.78 -6.12 1.81
C LEU A 21 -4.16 -6.86 0.63
N LEU A 22 -4.31 -8.18 0.58
CA LEU A 22 -3.82 -9.00 -0.53
C LEU A 22 -4.47 -8.64 -1.86
N MET A 23 -5.78 -8.36 -1.84
CA MET A 23 -6.50 -7.90 -3.04
C MET A 23 -5.97 -6.53 -3.52
N ALA A 24 -5.73 -5.60 -2.59
CA ALA A 24 -5.18 -4.29 -2.91
C ALA A 24 -3.77 -4.42 -3.51
N GLU A 25 -2.93 -5.29 -2.96
CA GLU A 25 -1.61 -5.58 -3.49
C GLU A 25 -1.69 -6.16 -4.91
N ALA A 26 -2.44 -7.25 -5.10
CA ALA A 26 -2.53 -7.93 -6.40
C ALA A 26 -3.05 -6.98 -7.49
N LEU A 27 -4.06 -6.16 -7.18
CA LEU A 27 -4.57 -5.14 -8.09
C LEU A 27 -3.53 -4.07 -8.42
N LEU A 28 -2.73 -3.64 -7.44
CA LEU A 28 -1.68 -2.67 -7.64
C LEU A 28 -0.57 -3.25 -8.52
N GLU A 29 -0.04 -4.42 -8.20
CA GLU A 29 1.06 -5.04 -8.95
C GLU A 29 0.66 -5.34 -10.40
N GLN A 30 -0.54 -5.89 -10.62
CA GLN A 30 -1.05 -6.12 -11.98
C GLN A 30 -1.15 -4.80 -12.75
N TYR A 31 -1.63 -3.74 -12.08
CA TYR A 31 -1.76 -2.44 -12.70
C TYR A 31 -0.40 -1.82 -13.07
N LEU A 32 0.61 -1.96 -12.22
CA LEU A 32 1.97 -1.49 -12.52
C LEU A 32 2.59 -2.29 -13.67
N GLN A 33 2.36 -3.61 -13.69
CA GLN A 33 2.80 -4.47 -14.78
C GLN A 33 2.19 -4.08 -16.13
N ASP A 34 0.89 -3.79 -16.16
CA ASP A 34 0.16 -3.35 -17.37
C ASP A 34 0.67 -1.98 -17.89
N ASN A 35 1.33 -1.17 -17.04
CA ASN A 35 1.74 0.20 -17.35
C ASN A 35 3.27 0.40 -17.24
N ILE A 36 4.05 -0.68 -17.38
CA ILE A 36 5.50 -0.64 -17.14
C ILE A 36 6.24 0.35 -18.05
N ASP A 37 5.75 0.56 -19.28
CA ASP A 37 6.37 1.50 -20.24
C ASP A 37 6.19 2.97 -19.82
N LEU A 38 5.07 3.30 -19.18
CA LEU A 38 4.84 4.61 -18.59
C LEU A 38 5.75 4.83 -17.38
N LEU A 39 5.95 3.80 -16.55
CA LEU A 39 6.86 3.86 -15.41
C LEU A 39 8.31 4.04 -15.87
N ARG A 40 8.73 3.34 -16.94
CA ARG A 40 10.07 3.48 -17.54
C ARG A 40 10.32 4.88 -18.11
N SER A 41 9.29 5.53 -18.63
CA SER A 41 9.36 6.92 -19.09
C SER A 41 9.17 7.95 -17.98
N SER A 42 9.11 7.51 -16.71
CA SER A 42 8.83 8.37 -15.54
C SER A 42 7.52 9.16 -15.66
N THR A 43 6.55 8.63 -16.42
CA THR A 43 5.25 9.26 -16.61
C THR A 43 4.34 8.94 -15.41
N PRO A 44 3.85 9.95 -14.66
CA PRO A 44 2.97 9.71 -13.53
C PRO A 44 1.63 9.09 -13.94
N LEU A 45 1.19 8.10 -13.17
CA LEU A 45 -0.08 7.40 -13.38
C LEU A 45 -1.22 8.18 -12.73
N MET A 46 -1.99 8.95 -13.50
CA MET A 46 -3.06 9.80 -12.94
C MET A 46 -4.36 9.05 -12.61
N GLU A 47 -5.06 9.48 -11.56
CA GLU A 47 -6.34 8.91 -11.11
C GLU A 47 -7.49 9.08 -12.10
N LYS A 48 -7.52 10.22 -12.81
CA LYS A 48 -8.63 10.58 -13.71
C LYS A 48 -8.81 9.61 -14.87
N THR A 49 -7.78 8.83 -15.18
CA THR A 49 -7.75 7.81 -16.24
C THR A 49 -7.89 6.38 -15.70
N GLN A 50 -7.93 6.17 -14.38
CA GLN A 50 -7.52 4.88 -13.79
C GLN A 50 -8.40 4.43 -12.60
N PRO A 51 -9.59 3.83 -12.83
CA PRO A 51 -10.47 3.36 -11.75
C PRO A 51 -9.84 2.28 -10.85
N ARG A 52 -8.81 1.56 -11.34
CA ARG A 52 -8.10 0.53 -10.57
C ARG A 52 -7.31 1.13 -9.39
N LEU A 53 -6.61 2.25 -9.58
CA LEU A 53 -5.86 2.93 -8.51
C LEU A 53 -6.80 3.45 -7.41
N SER A 54 -7.94 4.03 -7.79
CA SER A 54 -8.95 4.50 -6.83
C SER A 54 -9.49 3.36 -5.97
N ARG A 55 -9.69 2.16 -6.55
CA ARG A 55 -10.09 0.96 -5.80
C ARG A 55 -9.01 0.51 -4.82
N VAL A 56 -7.75 0.44 -5.25
CA VAL A 56 -6.61 0.11 -4.38
C VAL A 56 -6.56 1.06 -3.18
N LYS A 57 -6.65 2.38 -3.42
CA LYS A 57 -6.70 3.38 -2.34
C LYS A 57 -7.89 3.20 -1.40
N GLY A 58 -9.07 2.89 -1.94
CA GLY A 58 -10.26 2.65 -1.13
C GLY A 58 -10.07 1.49 -0.15
N HIS A 59 -9.49 0.37 -0.62
CA HIS A 59 -9.13 -0.76 0.23
C HIS A 59 -8.11 -0.36 1.30
N LEU A 60 -6.99 0.27 0.90
CA LEU A 60 -5.93 0.65 1.82
C LEU A 60 -6.39 1.68 2.86
N ASN A 61 -7.18 2.69 2.49
CA ASN A 61 -7.75 3.66 3.43
C ASN A 61 -8.66 2.99 4.46
N THR A 62 -9.48 2.03 4.02
CA THR A 62 -10.35 1.27 4.93
C THR A 62 -9.52 0.45 5.92
N ILE A 63 -8.49 -0.25 5.45
CA ILE A 63 -7.60 -1.06 6.29
C ILE A 63 -6.87 -0.18 7.31
N LEU A 64 -6.27 0.91 6.84
CA LEU A 64 -5.47 1.82 7.67
C LEU A 64 -6.32 2.59 8.68
N SER A 65 -7.56 2.96 8.33
CA SER A 65 -8.47 3.64 9.25
C SER A 65 -9.01 2.71 10.35
N ARG A 66 -9.23 1.43 10.02
CA ARG A 66 -9.67 0.42 10.99
C ARG A 66 -8.57 -0.03 11.93
N GLY A 67 -7.33 -0.13 11.45
CA GLY A 67 -6.17 -0.49 12.27
C GLY A 67 -6.24 -1.88 12.92
N ARG A 68 -7.04 -2.81 12.38
CA ARG A 68 -7.30 -4.13 12.99
C ARG A 68 -6.22 -5.17 12.72
N LEU A 69 -5.36 -4.92 11.74
CA LEU A 69 -4.28 -5.83 11.37
C LEU A 69 -3.10 -5.72 12.33
N THR A 70 -2.25 -6.75 12.34
CA THR A 70 -0.99 -6.71 13.11
C THR A 70 -0.09 -5.57 12.60
N PRO A 71 0.83 -5.04 13.44
CA PRO A 71 1.75 -3.98 13.02
C PRO A 71 2.51 -4.30 11.72
N ARG A 72 2.88 -5.57 11.53
CA ARG A 72 3.49 -6.05 10.29
C ARG A 72 2.62 -5.76 9.05
N TYR A 73 1.35 -6.15 9.07
CA TYR A 73 0.48 -5.97 7.92
C TYR A 73 0.00 -4.53 7.75
N LEU A 74 -0.07 -3.75 8.84
CA LEU A 74 -0.26 -2.30 8.75
C LEU A 74 0.93 -1.61 8.07
N ASN A 75 2.16 -2.06 8.35
CA ASN A 75 3.35 -1.58 7.65
C ASN A 75 3.34 -1.94 6.15
N GLU A 76 2.89 -3.15 5.80
CA GLU A 76 2.68 -3.52 4.40
C GLU A 76 1.62 -2.62 3.73
N ALA A 77 0.50 -2.35 4.40
CA ALA A 77 -0.54 -1.45 3.89
C ALA A 77 -0.03 0.00 3.70
N LEU A 78 0.75 0.52 4.64
CA LEU A 78 1.38 1.84 4.55
C LEU A 78 2.35 1.90 3.37
N LEU A 79 3.14 0.86 3.15
CA LEU A 79 4.07 0.79 2.04
C LEU A 79 3.37 0.68 0.68
N LEU A 80 2.30 -0.10 0.58
CA LEU A 80 1.48 -0.14 -0.63
C LEU A 80 0.83 1.22 -0.90
N MET A 81 0.37 1.92 0.13
CA MET A 81 -0.14 3.29 -0.02
C MET A 81 0.97 4.23 -0.49
N ALA A 82 2.18 4.13 0.08
CA ALA A 82 3.33 4.90 -0.36
C ALA A 82 3.65 4.64 -1.84
N LYS A 83 3.64 3.38 -2.29
CA LYS A 83 3.84 3.00 -3.69
C LYS A 83 2.79 3.63 -4.59
N VAL A 84 1.51 3.64 -4.18
CA VAL A 84 0.44 4.32 -4.93
C VAL A 84 0.73 5.82 -5.08
N HIS A 85 1.13 6.50 -4.01
CA HIS A 85 1.50 7.92 -4.09
C HIS A 85 2.72 8.14 -4.99
N TYR A 86 3.71 7.26 -4.92
CA TYR A 86 4.95 7.34 -5.71
C TYR A 86 4.66 7.25 -7.22
N VAL A 87 3.90 6.25 -7.65
CA VAL A 87 3.58 6.07 -9.08
C VAL A 87 2.65 7.15 -9.63
N GLN A 88 1.97 7.89 -8.76
CA GLN A 88 1.18 9.08 -9.10
C GLN A 88 2.04 10.36 -9.19
N GLY A 89 3.35 10.28 -8.96
CA GLY A 89 4.25 11.44 -8.90
C GLY A 89 4.09 12.28 -7.62
N ARG A 90 3.35 11.77 -6.62
CA ARG A 90 3.12 12.46 -5.33
C ARG A 90 4.19 12.04 -4.32
N TYR A 91 5.45 12.36 -4.63
CA TYR A 91 6.61 11.90 -3.87
C TYR A 91 6.59 12.31 -2.40
N ARG A 92 6.15 13.54 -2.08
CA ARG A 92 6.05 14.02 -0.70
C ARG A 92 5.07 13.19 0.14
N ASP A 93 3.91 12.85 -0.43
CA ASP A 93 2.93 12.01 0.25
C ASP A 93 3.48 10.58 0.42
N ALA A 94 4.17 10.05 -0.61
CA ALA A 94 4.78 8.73 -0.58
C ALA A 94 5.84 8.62 0.54
N GLN A 95 6.73 9.61 0.63
CA GLN A 95 7.71 9.71 1.70
C GLN A 95 7.06 9.82 3.08
N GLY A 96 6.00 10.63 3.21
CA GLY A 96 5.24 10.76 4.47
C GLY A 96 4.62 9.42 4.93
N MET A 97 4.17 8.59 4.00
CA MET A 97 3.69 7.23 4.31
C MET A 97 4.84 6.30 4.67
N CYS A 98 5.93 6.30 3.90
CA CYS A 98 7.13 5.49 4.20
C CYS A 98 7.78 5.84 5.55
N ALA A 99 7.76 7.11 5.97
CA ALA A 99 8.28 7.53 7.26
C ALA A 99 7.51 6.92 8.45
N ARG A 100 6.27 6.48 8.23
CA ARG A 100 5.43 5.81 9.24
C ARG A 100 5.63 4.30 9.27
N VAL A 101 6.31 3.72 8.27
CA VAL A 101 6.56 2.28 8.20
C VAL A 101 7.66 1.94 9.21
N GLY A 102 7.32 1.11 10.20
CA GLY A 102 8.31 0.52 11.10
C GLY A 102 9.14 -0.52 10.36
N LEU A 103 10.23 -0.12 9.70
CA LEU A 103 11.09 -1.01 8.89
C LEU A 103 11.59 -2.21 9.71
N GLU A 104 11.79 -2.05 11.01
CA GLU A 104 12.17 -3.10 11.97
C GLU A 104 11.23 -4.32 11.94
N GLU A 105 9.92 -4.09 11.77
CA GLU A 105 8.91 -5.15 11.67
C GLU A 105 8.90 -5.83 10.30
N LEU A 106 9.55 -5.24 9.29
CA LEU A 106 9.76 -5.83 7.97
C LEU A 106 11.10 -6.57 7.88
N THR A 107 12.09 -6.23 8.72
CA THR A 107 13.47 -6.78 8.66
C THR A 107 13.77 -7.95 9.60
N ARG A 108 12.83 -8.46 10.43
CA ARG A 108 13.12 -9.65 11.27
C ARG A 108 13.49 -10.86 10.41
N ALA A 109 14.47 -11.65 10.85
CA ALA A 109 15.02 -12.81 10.13
C ALA A 109 13.98 -13.89 9.75
N ASP A 110 14.31 -14.71 8.74
CA ASP A 110 13.52 -15.83 8.20
C ASP A 110 12.25 -15.42 7.41
N ARG A 111 12.40 -14.46 6.48
CA ARG A 111 11.28 -13.88 5.72
C ARG A 111 11.14 -14.47 4.33
N PRO A 112 9.90 -14.56 3.79
CA PRO A 112 9.66 -14.80 2.37
C PRO A 112 10.30 -13.70 1.51
N THR A 113 10.75 -14.05 0.30
CA THR A 113 11.37 -13.14 -0.68
C THR A 113 10.54 -11.87 -0.94
N TYR A 114 9.21 -11.95 -0.82
CA TYR A 114 8.29 -10.83 -0.92
C TYR A 114 8.63 -9.66 0.04
N HIS A 115 9.05 -9.94 1.28
CA HIS A 115 9.39 -8.88 2.24
C HIS A 115 10.68 -8.13 1.84
N LEU A 116 11.63 -8.82 1.20
CA LEU A 116 12.84 -8.17 0.67
C LEU A 116 12.49 -7.22 -0.47
N ARG A 117 11.53 -7.59 -1.35
CA ARG A 117 11.00 -6.71 -2.40
C ARG A 117 10.39 -5.45 -1.79
N LEU A 118 9.50 -5.61 -0.81
CA LEU A 118 8.89 -4.50 -0.11
C LEU A 118 9.94 -3.57 0.53
N LEU A 119 10.95 -4.12 1.19
CA LEU A 119 12.02 -3.32 1.77
C LEU A 119 12.77 -2.51 0.70
N ALA A 120 13.15 -3.14 -0.40
CA ALA A 120 13.82 -2.45 -1.51
C ALA A 120 12.98 -1.31 -2.07
N GLU A 121 11.69 -1.54 -2.27
CA GLU A 121 10.74 -0.52 -2.73
C GLU A 121 10.60 0.63 -1.72
N ALA A 122 10.53 0.32 -0.42
CA ALA A 122 10.46 1.33 0.64
C ALA A 122 11.69 2.25 0.63
N PHE A 123 12.88 1.69 0.45
CA PHE A 123 14.12 2.47 0.33
C PHE A 123 14.08 3.37 -0.90
N VAL A 124 13.69 2.86 -2.07
CA VAL A 124 13.58 3.68 -3.28
C VAL A 124 12.59 4.85 -3.09
N ILE A 125 11.45 4.61 -2.45
CA ILE A 125 10.44 5.65 -2.19
C ILE A 125 10.95 6.68 -1.17
N LYS A 126 11.71 6.25 -0.16
CA LYS A 126 12.29 7.15 0.83
C LYS A 126 13.37 8.05 0.22
N GLU A 127 14.24 7.48 -0.63
CA GLU A 127 15.39 8.16 -1.22
C GLU A 127 15.08 8.90 -2.54
N SER A 128 13.84 8.85 -3.03
CA SER A 128 13.45 9.59 -4.24
C SER A 128 13.40 11.08 -3.94
N LEU A 129 14.41 11.80 -4.44
CA LEU A 129 14.78 13.17 -4.10
C LEU A 129 13.62 14.18 -4.21
N PRO A 130 13.45 15.11 -3.24
CA PRO A 130 13.04 16.46 -3.60
C PRO A 130 14.20 17.09 -4.38
N GLY A 131 13.91 17.60 -5.57
CA GLY A 131 14.90 18.37 -6.33
C GLY A 131 15.56 19.39 -5.40
N THR A 132 16.89 19.37 -5.40
CA THR A 132 17.71 20.52 -5.01
C THR A 132 17.20 21.72 -5.79
N SER A 133 16.44 22.58 -5.14
CA SER A 133 16.29 23.95 -5.56
C SER A 133 17.37 24.73 -4.82
N ASP A 134 18.26 25.34 -5.59
CA ASP A 134 19.21 26.39 -5.17
C ASP A 134 18.59 27.43 -4.23
#